data_AF-I3MZ72-F1
#
_entry.id   AF-I3MZ72-F1
#
_cell.length_a   1.000
_cell.length_b   1.000
_cell.length_c   1.000
_cell.angle_alpha   90.00
_cell.angle_beta   90.00
_cell.angle_gamma   90.00
#
_symmetry.space_group_name_H-M   'P 1'
#
loop_
_entity.id
_entity.type
_entity.pdbx_description
1 polymer ?
#
loop_
_entity_poly.entity_id
_entity_poly.type
_entity_poly.pdbx_seq_one_letter_code
_entity_poly.pdbx_strand_id
1 'polypeptide(L)'
;MAEMVDFFILFFIKATIVLTIMHLSGIKDISKFAMHYIIEEIDEDTSMEDLQKMMVVALIYRLLVCFYEIICIWGAGGATPGKFLLGLRVVTCDTSVLIAPSRVLVIPSSNVSITTSTIRALIKNFSIASFFPAFITLLFFQHNRTAYDIVAGTIVVKRNGVR
;
A
#
# COMPACT_ATOMS: atom_id res chain seq x y z
N MET A 1 -6.87 4.29 -8.56
CA MET A 1 -8.17 3.76 -8.10
C MET A 1 -8.02 2.59 -7.13
N ALA A 2 -7.42 1.45 -7.51
CA ALA A 2 -7.24 0.30 -6.60
C ALA A 2 -6.54 0.68 -5.28
N GLU A 3 -5.45 1.43 -5.37
CA GLU A 3 -4.72 1.92 -4.18
C GLU A 3 -5.57 2.83 -3.28
N MET A 4 -6.50 3.60 -3.85
CA MET A 4 -7.43 4.42 -3.07
C MET A 4 -8.44 3.55 -2.31
N VAL A 5 -8.92 2.47 -2.94
CA VAL A 5 -9.81 1.50 -2.29
C VAL A 5 -9.07 0.81 -1.13
N ASP A 6 -7.83 0.37 -1.35
CA ASP A 6 -6.99 -0.20 -0.30
C ASP A 6 -6.75 0.81 0.84
N PHE A 7 -6.49 2.08 0.51
CA PHE A 7 -6.34 3.16 1.49
C PHE A 7 -7.59 3.31 2.36
N PHE A 8 -8.79 3.37 1.76
CA PHE A 8 -10.03 3.47 2.53
C PHE A 8 -10.27 2.24 3.41
N ILE A 9 -10.03 1.03 2.89
CA ILE A 9 -10.17 -0.20 3.68
C ILE A 9 -9.26 -0.15 4.91
N LEU A 10 -7.98 0.14 4.72
CA LEU A 10 -7.01 0.21 5.82
C LEU A 10 -7.31 1.37 6.78
N PHE A 11 -7.80 2.50 6.27
CA PHE A 11 -8.25 3.63 7.09
C PHE A 11 -9.42 3.25 8.00
N PHE A 12 -10.45 2.58 7.48
CA PHE A 12 -11.57 2.12 8.29
C PHE A 12 -11.16 1.06 9.32
N ILE A 13 -10.23 0.16 8.96
CA ILE A 13 -9.67 -0.81 9.92
C ILE A 13 -8.90 -0.07 11.03
N LYS A 14 -8.02 0.87 10.68
CA LYS A 14 -7.27 1.71 11.62
C LYS A 14 -8.22 2.45 12.57
N ALA A 15 -9.23 3.12 12.02
CA ALA A 15 -10.24 3.85 12.79
C ALA A 15 -11.03 2.92 13.73
N THR A 16 -11.47 1.75 13.26
CA THR A 16 -12.22 0.79 14.08
C THR A 16 -11.39 0.27 15.25
N ILE A 17 -10.11 -0.06 15.01
CA ILE A 17 -9.19 -0.51 16.06
C ILE A 17 -8.99 0.60 17.10
N VAL A 18 -8.70 1.83 16.64
CA VAL A 18 -8.51 3.00 17.51
C VAL A 18 -9.75 3.25 18.36
N LEU A 19 -10.94 3.30 17.76
CA LEU A 19 -12.21 3.50 18.46
C LEU A 19 -12.52 2.38 19.46
N THR A 20 -12.18 1.14 19.12
CA THR A 20 -12.37 -0.02 20.03
C THR A 20 -11.47 0.08 21.25
N ILE A 21 -10.18 0.40 21.05
CA ILE A 21 -9.22 0.62 22.16
C ILE A 21 -9.72 1.75 23.06
N MET A 22 -10.15 2.87 22.48
CA MET A 22 -10.68 4.00 23.25
C MET A 22 -11.89 3.61 24.11
N HIS A 23 -12.85 2.87 23.53
CA HIS A 23 -14.02 2.41 24.25
C HIS A 23 -13.66 1.47 25.41
N LEU A 24 -12.72 0.55 25.19
CA LEU A 24 -12.26 -0.38 26.23
C LEU A 24 -11.44 0.29 27.33
N SER A 25 -10.65 1.32 26.98
CA SER A 25 -9.82 2.08 27.93
C SER A 25 -10.59 3.17 28.70
N GLY A 26 -11.87 3.41 28.38
CA GLY A 26 -12.69 4.41 29.06
C GLY A 26 -12.27 5.86 28.83
N ILE A 27 -11.45 6.13 27.80
CA ILE A 27 -10.95 7.46 27.47
C ILE A 27 -12.08 8.28 26.85
N LYS A 28 -12.50 9.35 27.53
CA LYS A 28 -13.58 10.25 27.06
C LYS A 28 -13.14 11.35 26.11
N ASP A 29 -11.84 11.62 25.99
CA ASP A 29 -11.30 12.64 25.09
C ASP A 29 -11.20 12.13 23.65
N ILE A 30 -12.37 12.04 23.02
CA ILE A 30 -12.54 11.48 21.67
C ILE A 30 -11.81 12.31 20.62
N SER A 31 -11.89 13.64 20.71
CA SER A 31 -11.33 14.55 19.71
C SER A 31 -9.81 14.51 19.68
N LYS A 32 -9.15 14.61 20.84
CA LYS A 32 -7.69 14.70 20.92
C LYS A 32 -7.02 13.39 20.50
N PHE A 33 -7.58 12.24 20.90
CA PHE A 33 -7.04 10.94 20.50
C PHE A 33 -7.30 10.63 19.02
N ALA A 34 -8.49 10.97 18.50
CA ALA A 34 -8.81 10.76 17.08
C ALA A 34 -7.97 11.66 16.15
N MET A 35 -7.80 12.95 16.45
CA MET A 35 -6.97 13.85 15.63
C MET A 35 -5.52 13.35 15.58
N HIS A 36 -4.99 12.95 16.72
CA HIS A 36 -3.59 12.53 16.83
C HIS A 36 -3.31 11.18 16.15
N TYR A 37 -4.17 10.18 16.35
CA TYR A 37 -3.90 8.81 15.87
C TYR A 37 -4.56 8.48 14.53
N ILE A 38 -5.71 9.06 14.21
CA ILE A 38 -6.42 8.81 12.94
C ILE A 38 -5.93 9.78 11.86
N ILE A 39 -5.87 11.08 12.18
CA ILE A 39 -5.54 12.14 11.22
C ILE A 39 -4.02 12.44 11.20
N GLU A 40 -3.26 12.01 12.22
CA GLU A 40 -1.82 12.32 12.35
C GLU A 40 -1.55 13.84 12.33
N GLU A 41 -2.48 14.63 12.90
CA GLU A 41 -2.35 16.08 12.95
C GLU A 41 -1.35 16.50 14.05
N ILE A 42 -0.38 17.34 13.68
CA ILE A 42 0.64 17.88 14.58
C ILE A 42 0.15 19.25 15.06
N ASP A 43 -0.16 19.35 16.35
CA ASP A 43 -0.53 20.62 17.00
C ASP A 43 0.73 21.45 17.32
N GLU A 44 0.61 22.78 17.38
CA GLU A 44 1.73 23.71 17.56
C GLU A 44 2.42 23.53 18.93
N ASP A 45 1.69 23.02 19.93
CA ASP A 45 2.18 22.71 21.28
C ASP A 45 2.75 21.28 21.45
N THR A 46 2.93 20.53 20.35
CA THR A 46 3.45 19.16 20.39
C THR A 46 4.93 19.14 20.81
N SER A 47 5.24 18.47 21.93
CA SER A 47 6.63 18.32 22.39
C SER A 47 7.48 17.48 21.42
N MET A 48 8.80 17.69 21.41
CA MET A 48 9.71 16.86 20.58
C MET A 48 9.64 15.37 20.94
N GLU A 49 9.38 15.04 22.22
CA GLU A 49 9.18 13.66 22.66
C GLU A 49 7.90 13.05 22.07
N ASP A 50 6.82 13.82 22.00
CA ASP A 50 5.54 13.35 21.44
C ASP A 50 5.60 13.25 19.92
N LEU A 51 6.35 14.14 19.26
CA LEU A 51 6.66 14.04 17.85
C LEU A 51 7.44 12.74 17.53
N GLN A 52 8.44 12.40 18.35
CA GLN A 52 9.17 11.14 18.22
C GLN A 52 8.25 9.92 18.39
N LYS A 53 7.37 9.93 19.40
CA LYS A 53 6.40 8.85 19.61
C LYS A 53 5.44 8.69 18.43
N MET A 54 4.91 9.80 17.90
CA MET A 54 4.07 9.80 16.71
C MET A 54 4.79 9.22 15.50
N MET A 55 6.05 9.62 15.28
CA MET A 55 6.86 9.11 14.17
C MET A 55 7.08 7.59 14.28
N VAL A 56 7.30 7.07 15.49
CA VAL A 56 7.42 5.62 15.73
C VAL A 56 6.10 4.90 15.45
N VAL A 57 4.97 5.44 15.89
CA VAL A 57 3.65 4.87 15.61
C VAL A 57 3.36 4.85 14.10
N ALA A 58 3.65 5.95 13.40
CA ALA A 58 3.51 6.04 11.95
C ALA A 58 4.41 5.02 11.23
N LEU A 59 5.64 4.81 11.71
CA LEU A 59 6.55 3.81 11.17
C LEU A 59 6.02 2.38 11.38
N ILE A 60 5.53 2.05 12.58
CA ILE A 60 4.93 0.74 12.87
C ILE A 60 3.74 0.48 11.96
N TYR A 61 2.85 1.47 11.82
CA TYR A 61 1.71 1.36 10.91
C TYR A 61 2.15 1.10 9.47
N ARG A 62 3.19 1.78 8.98
CA ARG A 62 3.75 1.54 7.64
C ARG A 62 4.33 0.13 7.48
N LEU A 63 5.00 -0.40 8.49
CA LEU A 63 5.47 -1.79 8.49
C LEU A 63 4.29 -2.76 8.39
N LEU A 64 3.20 -2.52 9.13
CA LEU A 64 1.97 -3.33 9.05
C LEU A 64 1.34 -3.28 7.65
N VAL A 65 1.28 -2.10 7.03
CA VAL A 65 0.79 -1.96 5.65
C VAL A 65 1.69 -2.72 4.66
N CYS A 66 3.01 -2.72 4.86
CA CYS A 66 3.93 -3.52 4.05
C CYS A 66 3.63 -5.01 4.21
N PHE A 67 3.47 -5.52 5.43
CA PHE A 67 3.14 -6.92 5.69
C PHE A 67 1.80 -7.32 5.05
N TYR A 68 0.78 -6.48 5.20
CA TYR A 68 -0.51 -6.67 4.53
C TYR A 68 -0.34 -6.81 3.01
N GLU A 69 0.42 -5.92 2.38
CA GLU A 69 0.66 -5.98 0.94
C GLU A 69 1.47 -7.23 0.54
N ILE A 70 2.48 -7.61 1.33
CA ILE A 70 3.27 -8.83 1.10
C ILE A 70 2.36 -10.06 1.11
N ILE A 71 1.55 -10.21 2.15
CA ILE A 71 0.64 -11.35 2.28
C ILE A 71 -0.38 -11.38 1.14
N CYS A 72 -0.93 -10.24 0.74
CA CYS A 72 -1.90 -10.17 -0.35
C CYS A 72 -1.30 -10.55 -1.72
N ILE A 73 -0.11 -10.02 -2.03
CA ILE A 73 0.51 -10.20 -3.34
C ILE A 73 1.16 -11.58 -3.46
N TRP A 74 1.92 -12.02 -2.46
CA TRP A 74 2.53 -13.34 -2.49
C TRP A 74 1.52 -14.46 -2.19
N GLY A 75 0.70 -14.30 -1.15
CA GLY A 75 -0.17 -15.37 -0.62
C GLY A 75 -1.60 -15.37 -1.14
N ALA A 76 -2.20 -14.21 -1.39
CA ALA A 76 -3.61 -14.10 -1.79
C ALA A 76 -3.81 -13.95 -3.31
N GLY A 77 -3.02 -14.68 -4.09
CA GLY A 77 -3.20 -14.74 -5.54
C GLY A 77 -2.80 -13.44 -6.25
N GLY A 78 -1.89 -12.64 -5.72
CA GLY A 78 -1.35 -11.48 -6.43
C GLY A 78 -2.22 -10.23 -6.37
N ALA A 79 -3.18 -10.12 -5.44
CA ALA A 79 -4.05 -8.95 -5.38
C ALA A 79 -4.31 -8.53 -3.94
N THR A 80 -4.10 -7.25 -3.66
CA THR A 80 -4.70 -6.61 -2.49
C THR A 80 -6.21 -6.53 -2.67
N PRO A 81 -7.02 -6.54 -1.60
CA PRO A 81 -8.47 -6.35 -1.65
C PRO A 81 -8.95 -5.28 -2.64
N GLY A 82 -8.38 -4.08 -2.65
CA GLY A 82 -8.73 -3.02 -3.61
C GLY A 82 -8.41 -3.37 -5.05
N LYS A 83 -7.28 -4.06 -5.32
CA LYS A 83 -6.95 -4.58 -6.66
C LYS A 83 -7.90 -5.70 -7.05
N PHE A 84 -8.19 -6.62 -6.14
CA PHE A 84 -9.11 -7.72 -6.37
C PHE A 84 -10.52 -7.22 -6.73
N LEU A 85 -11.04 -6.24 -5.98
CA LEU A 85 -12.35 -5.62 -6.23
C LEU A 85 -12.43 -4.95 -7.61
N LEU A 86 -11.33 -4.39 -8.10
CA LEU A 86 -11.26 -3.80 -9.45
C LEU A 86 -10.84 -4.80 -10.54
N GLY A 87 -10.76 -6.09 -10.22
CA GLY A 87 -10.37 -7.13 -11.17
C GLY A 87 -8.93 -7.01 -11.66
N LEU A 88 -8.04 -6.51 -10.81
CA LEU A 88 -6.61 -6.36 -11.07
C LEU A 88 -5.80 -7.41 -10.31
N ARG A 89 -4.63 -7.74 -10.85
CA ARG A 89 -3.68 -8.68 -10.26
C ARG A 89 -2.26 -8.25 -10.58
N VAL A 90 -1.35 -8.44 -9.64
CA VAL A 90 0.10 -8.32 -9.80
C VAL A 90 0.67 -9.68 -10.20
N VAL A 91 1.46 -9.68 -11.25
CA VAL A 91 2.23 -10.85 -11.72
C VAL A 91 3.70 -10.46 -11.85
N THR A 92 4.59 -11.44 -11.89
CA THR A 92 5.99 -11.21 -12.30
C THR A 92 6.02 -10.64 -13.72
N CYS A 93 7.07 -9.90 -14.06
CA CYS A 93 7.25 -9.31 -15.39
C CYS A 93 8.70 -8.85 -15.58
N ASP A 94 9.40 -9.52 -16.48
CA ASP A 94 10.72 -9.10 -16.94
C ASP A 94 10.56 -8.24 -18.20
N THR A 95 9.77 -8.74 -19.16
CA THR A 95 9.52 -8.10 -20.44
C THR A 95 8.03 -7.93 -20.69
N SER A 96 7.65 -6.75 -21.17
CA SER A 96 6.30 -6.45 -21.64
C SER A 96 6.34 -5.94 -23.08
N VAL A 97 5.61 -6.56 -24.00
CA VAL A 97 5.60 -6.20 -25.43
C VAL A 97 4.19 -5.80 -25.86
N LEU A 98 4.03 -4.67 -26.54
CA LEU A 98 2.74 -4.23 -27.07
C LEU A 98 2.29 -5.14 -28.22
N ILE A 99 1.13 -5.80 -28.06
CA ILE A 99 0.56 -6.70 -29.09
C ILE A 99 -0.63 -6.07 -29.80
N ALA A 100 -1.36 -5.18 -29.11
CA ALA A 100 -2.50 -4.44 -29.65
C ALA A 100 -2.66 -3.12 -28.87
N PRO A 101 -3.48 -2.17 -29.34
CA PRO A 101 -3.78 -0.96 -28.58
C PRO A 101 -4.24 -1.31 -27.15
N SER A 102 -3.50 -0.81 -26.16
CA SER A 102 -3.73 -1.06 -24.72
C SER A 102 -3.67 -2.53 -24.28
N ARG A 103 -3.00 -3.42 -25.04
CA ARG A 103 -2.74 -4.81 -24.64
C ARG A 103 -1.26 -5.16 -24.78
N VAL A 104 -0.70 -5.67 -23.70
CA VAL A 104 0.70 -6.08 -23.62
C VAL A 104 0.82 -7.58 -23.33
N LEU A 105 1.78 -8.23 -23.98
CA LEU A 105 2.24 -9.57 -23.64
C LEU A 105 3.19 -9.43 -22.46
N VAL A 106 2.93 -10.14 -21.36
CA VAL A 106 3.75 -10.10 -20.15
C VAL A 106 4.51 -11.43 -20.03
N ILE A 107 5.84 -11.36 -19.91
CA ILE A 107 6.71 -12.53 -19.80
C ILE A 107 7.75 -12.30 -18.68
N PRO A 108 7.90 -13.24 -17.73
CA PRO A 108 6.95 -14.30 -17.39
C PRO A 108 5.67 -13.69 -16.78
N SER A 109 4.55 -14.43 -16.74
CA SER A 109 3.31 -14.00 -16.06
C SER A 109 2.97 -14.97 -14.92
N SER A 110 3.92 -15.17 -14.02
CA SER A 110 3.82 -16.13 -12.90
C SER A 110 3.41 -15.46 -11.59
N ASN A 111 3.17 -16.28 -10.56
CA ASN A 111 2.90 -15.78 -9.21
C ASN A 111 4.13 -15.06 -8.65
N VAL A 112 3.87 -13.98 -7.91
CA VAL A 112 4.93 -13.16 -7.30
C VAL A 112 5.53 -13.91 -6.12
N SER A 113 6.87 -14.00 -6.06
CA SER A 113 7.58 -14.62 -4.94
C SER A 113 7.53 -13.74 -3.68
N ILE A 114 7.79 -14.32 -2.51
CA ILE A 114 7.81 -13.55 -1.25
C ILE A 114 8.84 -12.43 -1.29
N THR A 115 10.06 -12.68 -1.79
CA THR A 115 11.13 -11.68 -1.89
C THR A 115 10.73 -10.54 -2.82
N THR A 116 10.20 -10.87 -3.99
CA THR A 116 9.70 -9.92 -4.98
C THR A 116 8.59 -9.04 -4.39
N SER A 117 7.67 -9.67 -3.66
CA SER A 117 6.58 -8.97 -2.98
C SER A 117 7.07 -8.05 -1.87
N THR A 118 8.09 -8.45 -1.11
CA THR A 118 8.71 -7.64 -0.05
C THR A 118 9.39 -6.41 -0.62
N ILE A 119 10.22 -6.56 -1.66
CA ILE A 119 10.88 -5.43 -2.33
C ILE A 119 9.82 -4.44 -2.84
N ARG A 120 8.78 -4.95 -3.52
CA ARG A 120 7.67 -4.14 -4.02
C ARG A 120 6.97 -3.37 -2.90
N ALA A 121 6.58 -4.05 -1.83
CA ALA A 121 5.84 -3.46 -0.72
C ALA A 121 6.67 -2.40 0.03
N LEU A 122 7.96 -2.66 0.26
CA LEU A 122 8.85 -1.70 0.91
C LEU A 122 9.03 -0.45 0.05
N ILE A 123 9.41 -0.59 -1.22
CA ILE A 123 9.62 0.57 -2.09
C ILE A 123 8.33 1.38 -2.20
N LYS A 124 7.19 0.71 -2.40
CA LYS A 124 5.90 1.37 -2.53
C LYS A 124 5.50 2.14 -1.27
N ASN A 125 5.55 1.52 -0.10
CA ASN A 125 5.04 2.13 1.13
C ASN A 125 6.05 3.06 1.82
N PHE A 126 7.36 2.79 1.73
CA PHE A 126 8.39 3.68 2.29
C PHE A 126 8.69 4.90 1.40
N SER A 127 8.54 4.80 0.08
CA SER A 127 8.80 5.96 -0.79
C SER A 127 7.70 7.03 -0.72
N ILE A 128 6.45 6.66 -0.42
CA ILE A 128 5.36 7.62 -0.14
C ILE A 128 5.60 8.34 1.21
N ALA A 129 6.30 7.66 2.09
CA ALA A 129 6.37 7.93 3.52
C ALA A 129 7.53 8.84 3.92
N SER A 130 8.68 8.64 3.29
CA SER A 130 9.82 9.53 3.35
C SER A 130 9.60 10.57 2.26
N PHE A 131 9.51 11.86 2.60
CA PHE A 131 9.29 13.00 1.68
C PHE A 131 10.24 13.07 0.46
N PHE A 132 11.19 12.13 0.34
CA PHE A 132 12.31 12.12 -0.59
C PHE A 132 12.61 10.73 -1.20
N PRO A 133 11.58 9.90 -1.46
CA PRO A 133 11.43 9.36 -2.82
C PRO A 133 9.98 9.30 -3.33
N ALA A 134 9.10 10.23 -2.94
CA ALA A 134 7.69 10.22 -3.39
C ALA A 134 7.52 10.22 -4.93
N PHE A 135 8.51 10.70 -5.68
CA PHE A 135 8.53 10.60 -7.14
C PHE A 135 8.63 9.15 -7.64
N ILE A 136 9.30 8.24 -6.92
CA ILE A 136 9.48 6.84 -7.31
C ILE A 136 8.11 6.13 -7.42
N THR A 137 7.13 6.50 -6.61
CA THR A 137 5.80 5.88 -6.64
C THR A 137 4.85 6.52 -7.64
N LEU A 138 5.11 7.76 -8.04
CA LEU A 138 4.31 8.51 -9.01
C LEU A 138 4.83 8.41 -10.45
N LEU A 139 6.08 7.99 -10.64
CA LEU A 139 6.65 7.78 -11.99
C LEU A 139 6.03 6.54 -12.65
N PHE A 140 5.29 6.80 -13.72
CA PHE A 140 4.83 5.79 -14.66
C PHE A 140 5.81 5.71 -15.83
N PHE A 141 6.20 4.49 -16.17
CA PHE A 141 7.08 4.17 -17.28
C PHE A 141 6.29 3.45 -18.37
N GLN A 142 7.00 2.91 -19.38
CA GLN A 142 6.42 2.18 -20.51
C GLN A 142 5.31 1.22 -20.06
N HIS A 143 4.19 1.24 -20.80
CA HIS A 143 3.00 0.44 -20.53
C HIS A 143 2.35 0.65 -19.16
N ASN A 144 2.43 1.88 -18.61
CA ASN A 144 1.85 2.26 -17.31
C ASN A 144 2.39 1.47 -16.11
N ARG A 145 3.62 0.94 -16.23
CA ARG A 145 4.30 0.25 -15.13
C ARG A 145 4.89 1.30 -14.18
N THR A 146 4.66 1.15 -12.89
CA THR A 146 5.21 2.07 -11.88
C THR A 146 6.69 1.78 -11.62
N ALA A 147 7.46 2.74 -11.09
CA ALA A 147 8.88 2.52 -10.83
C ALA A 147 9.13 1.38 -9.83
N TYR A 148 8.31 1.26 -8.78
CA TYR A 148 8.42 0.16 -7.82
C TYR A 148 8.09 -1.20 -8.46
N ASP A 149 7.16 -1.24 -9.42
CA ASP A 149 6.86 -2.46 -10.17
C ASP A 149 8.03 -2.83 -11.12
N ILE A 150 8.75 -1.85 -11.68
CA ILE A 150 9.99 -2.09 -12.45
C ILE A 150 11.08 -2.67 -11.56
N VAL A 151 11.40 -2.00 -10.46
CA VAL A 151 12.47 -2.44 -9.54
C VAL A 151 12.15 -3.81 -8.98
N ALA A 152 10.88 -4.07 -8.66
CA ALA A 152 10.46 -5.36 -8.16
C ALA A 152 10.23 -6.42 -9.26
N GLY A 153 10.39 -6.14 -10.55
CA GLY A 153 10.16 -7.17 -11.58
C GLY A 153 8.71 -7.66 -11.64
N THR A 154 7.73 -6.77 -11.38
CA THR A 154 6.29 -7.07 -11.42
C THR A 154 5.50 -6.14 -12.34
N ILE A 155 4.28 -6.51 -12.71
CA ILE A 155 3.34 -5.64 -13.44
C ILE A 155 1.91 -5.91 -12.99
N VAL A 156 1.06 -4.87 -13.03
CA VAL A 156 -0.36 -4.98 -12.76
C VAL A 156 -1.10 -5.29 -14.07
N VAL A 157 -1.85 -6.39 -14.09
CA VAL A 157 -2.68 -6.82 -15.21
C VAL A 157 -4.15 -6.87 -14.81
N LYS A 158 -5.05 -6.70 -15.79
CA LYS A 158 -6.47 -6.99 -15.60
C LYS A 158 -6.67 -8.50 -15.60
N ARG A 159 -7.39 -9.02 -14.62
CA ARG A 159 -7.80 -10.41 -14.56
C ARG A 159 -8.75 -10.67 -15.73
N ASN A 160 -8.47 -11.68 -16.54
CA ASN A 160 -9.45 -12.17 -17.49
C ASN A 160 -10.62 -12.71 -16.67
N GLY A 161 -11.78 -12.06 -16.76
CA GLY A 161 -13.00 -12.62 -16.19
C GLY A 161 -13.17 -14.03 -16.73
N VAL A 162 -13.44 -14.99 -15.83
CA VAL A 162 -13.88 -16.32 -16.25
C VAL A 162 -15.14 -16.08 -17.09
N ARG A 163 -15.03 -16.33 -18.39
CA ARG A 163 -16.20 -16.60 -19.23
C ARG A 163 -16.61 -18.03 -18.98
#